data_AF-A0A7J6WXR4-F1
#
_entry.id   AF-A0A7J6WXR4-F1
#
_cell.length_a   1.000
_cell.length_b   1.000
_cell.length_c   1.000
_cell.angle_alpha   90.00
_cell.angle_beta   90.00
_cell.angle_gamma   90.00
#
_symmetry.space_group_name_H-M   'P 1'
#
loop_
_entity.id
_entity.type
_entity.pdbx_description
1 polymer ?
#
loop_
_entity_poly.entity_id
_entity_poly.type
_entity_poly.pdbx_seq_one_letter_code
_entity_poly.pdbx_strand_id
1 'polypeptide(L)'
;MATFSLNHKASYHVRSISLPSRSHPLTVSVEEQLCRLRSSEATSCSSSTFNNLSDLNSLYESVEDLLQLSLTQNALSSERSSKCVNDVLDGSLRLLEICSTTRDVFQQIKECVQDLQSSLEEKKMALQMKLVYILSQGRK
;
A
#
# COMPACT_ATOMS: atom_id res chain seq x y z
N MET A 1 -15.71 -18.43 -30.31
CA MET A 1 -15.15 -18.98 -29.05
C MET A 1 -13.64 -18.87 -29.13
N ALA A 2 -13.04 -17.83 -28.55
CA ALA A 2 -11.58 -17.68 -28.53
C ALA A 2 -11.05 -18.32 -27.25
N THR A 3 -10.27 -19.38 -27.40
CA THR A 3 -9.57 -20.05 -26.30
C THR A 3 -8.32 -19.25 -25.95
N PHE A 4 -8.33 -18.60 -24.77
CA PHE A 4 -7.15 -17.95 -24.23
C PHE A 4 -6.22 -19.01 -23.65
N SER A 5 -5.18 -19.38 -24.40
CA SER A 5 -4.08 -20.17 -23.86
C SER A 5 -3.28 -19.32 -22.87
N LEU A 6 -3.54 -19.47 -21.56
CA LEU A 6 -2.63 -18.98 -20.52
C LEU A 6 -1.47 -19.95 -20.38
N ASN A 7 -0.37 -19.65 -21.07
CA ASN A 7 0.89 -20.37 -20.89
C ASN A 7 2.06 -19.39 -20.89
N HIS A 8 2.36 -18.83 -19.72
CA HIS A 8 3.73 -18.56 -19.32
C HIS A 8 3.79 -18.35 -17.81
N LYS A 9 4.06 -19.44 -17.07
CA LYS A 9 4.51 -19.34 -15.68
C LYS A 9 5.97 -18.88 -15.70
N ALA A 10 6.19 -17.60 -15.97
CA ALA A 10 7.47 -16.97 -15.64
C ALA A 10 7.49 -16.80 -14.12
N SER A 11 8.12 -17.75 -13.43
CA SER A 11 8.49 -17.61 -12.03
C SER A 11 9.52 -16.48 -11.94
N TYR A 12 9.05 -15.25 -11.73
CA TYR A 12 9.91 -14.14 -11.38
C TYR A 12 10.40 -14.38 -9.95
N HIS A 13 11.55 -15.02 -9.80
CA HIS A 13 12.29 -15.01 -8.55
C HIS A 13 12.81 -13.59 -8.33
N VAL A 14 11.99 -12.75 -7.70
CA VAL A 14 12.46 -11.48 -7.13
C VAL A 14 13.33 -11.85 -5.93
N ARG A 15 14.63 -12.04 -6.16
CA ARG A 15 15.61 -12.08 -5.07
C ARG A 15 15.80 -10.65 -4.60
N SER A 16 15.35 -10.36 -3.39
CA SER A 16 15.65 -9.11 -2.70
C SER A 16 17.17 -8.98 -2.60
N ILE A 17 17.72 -7.92 -3.21
CA ILE A 17 19.11 -7.55 -2.99
C ILE A 17 19.16 -6.77 -1.66
N SER A 18 19.68 -7.39 -0.61
CA SER A 18 20.06 -6.65 0.59
C SER A 18 21.20 -5.71 0.20
N LEU A 19 20.98 -4.41 0.27
CA LEU A 19 22.04 -3.42 0.07
C LEU A 19 23.16 -3.68 1.10
N PRO A 20 24.44 -3.54 0.71
CA PRO A 20 25.52 -3.61 1.69
C PRO A 20 25.27 -2.57 2.77
N SER A 21 25.23 -3.02 4.03
CA SER A 21 25.15 -2.15 5.21
C SER A 21 26.48 -1.43 5.37
N ARG A 22 26.72 -0.40 4.56
CA ARG A 22 27.85 0.50 4.75
C ARG A 22 27.50 1.44 5.91
N SER A 23 28.28 1.38 6.99
CA SER A 23 28.13 2.28 8.12
C SER A 23 28.20 3.74 7.65
N HIS A 24 27.35 4.59 8.22
CA HIS A 24 27.30 6.01 7.86
C HIS A 24 28.63 6.69 8.22
N PRO A 25 29.17 7.63 7.42
CA PRO A 25 30.43 8.30 7.72
C PRO A 25 30.50 8.90 9.13
N LEU A 26 29.37 9.46 9.63
CA LEU A 26 29.25 9.94 11.02
C LEU A 26 29.41 8.82 12.06
N THR A 27 28.83 7.63 11.84
CA THR A 27 28.99 6.50 12.77
C THR A 27 30.43 6.02 12.87
N VAL A 28 31.15 6.02 11.74
CA VAL A 28 32.58 5.68 11.70
C VAL A 28 33.42 6.74 12.42
N SER A 29 33.10 8.02 12.22
CA SER A 29 33.77 9.14 12.90
C SER A 29 33.59 9.08 14.42
N VAL A 30 32.37 8.82 14.91
CA VAL A 30 32.09 8.68 16.35
C VAL A 30 32.87 7.50 16.96
N GLU A 31 32.92 6.37 16.24
CA GLU A 31 33.67 5.18 16.67
C GLU A 31 35.18 5.46 16.75
N GLU A 32 35.74 6.17 15.77
CA GLU A 32 37.15 6.57 15.76
C GLU A 32 37.49 7.51 16.92
N GLN A 33 36.64 8.52 17.19
CA GLN A 33 36.81 9.44 18.32
C GLN A 33 36.75 8.72 19.68
N LEU A 34 35.86 7.74 19.84
CA LEU A 34 35.81 6.88 21.03
C LEU A 34 37.07 6.03 21.20
N CYS A 35 37.57 5.44 20.12
CA CYS A 35 38.82 4.67 20.13
C CYS A 35 40.04 5.54 20.52
N ARG A 36 40.09 6.79 20.01
CA ARG A 36 41.13 7.77 20.38
C ARG A 36 41.08 8.11 21.87
N LEU A 37 39.91 8.47 22.40
CA LEU A 37 39.72 8.78 23.84
C LEU A 37 40.14 7.62 24.73
N ARG A 38 39.75 6.38 24.38
CA ARG A 38 40.10 5.18 25.13
C ARG A 38 41.61 4.92 25.17
N SER A 39 42.31 5.27 24.09
CA SER A 39 43.77 5.10 24.00
C SER A 39 44.52 6.15 24.82
N SER A 40 44.02 7.39 24.88
CA SER A 40 44.62 8.50 25.63
C SER A 40 44.52 8.35 27.15
N GLU A 41 43.51 7.63 27.66
CA GLU A 41 43.33 7.32 29.09
C GLU A 41 44.48 6.44 29.63
N ALA A 42 45.01 5.52 28.81
CA ALA A 42 46.07 4.59 29.20
C ALA A 42 47.45 5.25 29.36
N THR A 43 47.64 6.48 28.86
CA THR A 43 48.89 7.24 28.90
C THR A 43 48.72 8.54 29.68
N SER A 44 48.64 8.44 31.02
CA SER A 44 48.45 9.61 31.90
C SER A 44 49.72 10.47 32.06
N CYS A 45 49.71 11.68 31.51
CA CYS A 45 50.70 12.75 31.75
C CYS A 45 49.96 14.11 31.75
N SER A 46 50.35 15.13 32.53
CA SER A 46 49.57 16.38 32.70
C SER A 46 49.19 17.13 31.41
N SER A 47 49.90 16.92 30.30
CA SER A 47 49.55 17.53 29.00
C SER A 47 48.41 16.79 28.26
N SER A 48 48.03 15.58 28.67
CA SER A 48 46.98 14.79 28.02
C SER A 48 45.57 15.21 28.43
N THR A 49 45.40 15.87 29.59
CA THR A 49 44.08 16.28 30.11
C THR A 49 43.39 17.33 29.23
N PHE A 50 44.13 18.29 28.68
CA PHE A 50 43.60 19.29 27.76
C PHE A 50 43.15 18.67 26.42
N ASN A 51 43.94 17.74 25.88
CA ASN A 51 43.62 17.05 24.64
C ASN A 51 42.41 16.11 24.81
N ASN A 52 42.29 15.47 25.97
CA ASN A 52 41.13 14.64 26.32
C ASN A 52 39.82 15.45 26.38
N LEU A 53 39.87 16.69 26.91
CA LEU A 53 38.69 17.56 26.93
C LEU A 53 38.29 18.04 25.53
N SER A 54 39.24 18.37 24.66
CA SER A 54 38.95 18.71 23.27
C SER A 54 38.41 17.52 22.47
N ASP A 55 38.97 16.32 22.68
CA ASP A 55 38.50 15.10 22.03
C ASP A 55 37.07 14.75 22.50
N LEU A 56 36.77 14.91 23.79
CA LEU A 56 35.42 14.74 24.33
C LEU A 56 34.42 15.73 23.74
N ASN A 57 34.81 17.00 23.58
CA ASN A 57 33.95 17.99 22.94
C ASN A 57 33.67 17.61 21.47
N SER A 58 34.70 17.19 20.74
CA SER A 58 34.52 16.74 19.35
C SER A 58 33.64 15.49 19.23
N LEU A 59 33.74 14.57 20.20
CA LEU A 59 32.86 13.41 20.28
C LEU A 59 31.42 13.84 20.52
N TYR A 60 31.18 14.77 21.44
CA TYR A 60 29.85 15.29 21.75
C TYR A 60 29.17 15.90 20.51
N GLU A 61 29.88 16.78 19.79
CA GLU A 61 29.38 17.38 18.54
C GLU A 61 29.04 16.29 17.50
N SER A 62 29.92 15.32 17.30
CA SER A 62 29.68 14.24 16.31
C SER A 62 28.53 13.29 16.69
N VAL A 63 28.24 13.13 17.99
CA VAL A 63 27.07 12.37 18.47
C VAL A 63 25.78 13.18 18.26
N GLU A 64 25.81 14.49 18.51
CA GLU A 64 24.66 15.38 18.25
C GLU A 64 24.30 15.38 16.76
N ASP A 65 25.29 15.51 15.88
CA ASP A 65 25.11 15.42 14.42
C ASP A 65 24.48 14.08 14.00
N LEU A 66 24.91 12.98 14.62
CA LEU A 66 24.38 11.65 14.34
C LEU A 66 22.93 11.51 14.80
N LEU A 67 22.60 12.01 15.99
CA LEU A 67 21.23 12.00 16.52
C LEU A 67 20.31 12.84 15.64
N GLN A 68 20.72 14.04 15.26
CA GLN A 68 19.93 14.93 14.41
C GLN A 68 19.65 14.31 13.02
N LEU A 69 20.64 13.63 12.43
CA LEU A 69 20.47 12.88 11.19
C LEU A 69 19.41 11.77 11.34
N SER A 70 19.53 10.96 12.40
CA SER A 70 18.61 9.84 12.65
C SER A 70 17.16 10.31 12.87
N LEU A 71 16.98 11.40 13.61
CA LEU A 71 15.67 12.01 13.84
C LEU A 71 15.05 12.52 12.54
N THR A 72 15.85 13.19 11.70
CA THR A 72 15.41 13.69 10.39
C THR A 72 15.03 12.52 9.47
N GLN A 73 15.84 11.46 9.44
CA GLN A 73 15.55 10.29 8.62
C GLN A 73 14.31 9.52 9.09
N ASN A 74 14.10 9.42 10.41
CA ASN A 74 12.90 8.82 10.99
C ASN A 74 11.65 9.66 10.69
N ALA A 75 11.73 10.99 10.79
CA ALA A 75 10.64 11.89 10.43
C ALA A 75 10.26 11.75 8.95
N LEU A 76 11.24 11.79 8.05
CA LEU A 76 11.03 11.66 6.61
C LEU A 76 10.49 10.28 6.20
N SER A 77 10.97 9.20 6.82
CA SER A 77 10.48 7.84 6.55
C SER A 77 9.07 7.61 7.08
N SER A 78 8.74 8.15 8.27
CA SER A 78 7.39 8.14 8.83
C SER A 78 6.41 8.91 7.93
N GLU A 79 6.78 10.11 7.50
CA GLU A 79 5.97 10.91 6.57
C GLU A 79 5.77 10.19 5.22
N ARG A 80 6.85 9.62 4.66
CA ARG A 80 6.76 8.90 3.39
C ARG A 80 5.92 7.63 3.48
N SER A 81 6.04 6.88 4.57
CA SER A 81 5.26 5.66 4.79
C SER A 81 3.78 5.98 4.99
N SER A 82 3.45 6.97 5.81
CA SER A 82 2.07 7.42 6.01
C SER A 82 1.45 7.94 4.70
N LYS A 83 2.19 8.71 3.90
CA LYS A 83 1.72 9.16 2.58
C LYS A 83 1.43 7.99 1.63
N CYS A 84 2.35 7.03 1.54
CA CYS A 84 2.16 5.82 0.71
C CYS A 84 0.92 5.03 1.14
N VAL A 85 0.73 4.83 2.45
CA VAL A 85 -0.45 4.15 3.00
C VAL A 85 -1.73 4.92 2.67
N ASN A 86 -1.72 6.24 2.81
CA ASN A 86 -2.87 7.09 2.48
C ASN A 86 -3.22 7.02 0.99
N ASP A 87 -2.24 7.06 0.10
CA ASP A 87 -2.46 6.96 -1.35
C ASP A 87 -3.08 5.60 -1.74
N VAL A 88 -2.59 4.51 -1.13
CA VAL A 88 -3.14 3.16 -1.32
C VAL A 88 -4.56 3.06 -0.77
N LEU A 89 -4.82 3.66 0.39
CA LEU A 89 -6.13 3.66 1.03
C LEU A 89 -7.14 4.45 0.17
N ASP A 90 -6.76 5.63 -0.33
CA ASP A 90 -7.57 6.45 -1.23
C ASP A 90 -7.87 5.74 -2.55
N GLY A 91 -6.89 5.04 -3.12
CA GLY A 91 -7.12 4.15 -4.26
C GLY A 91 -8.12 3.03 -3.96
N SER A 92 -7.99 2.40 -2.79
CA SER A 92 -8.88 1.32 -2.35
C SER A 92 -10.31 1.80 -2.12
N LEU A 93 -10.49 2.99 -1.56
CA LEU A 93 -11.79 3.62 -1.36
C LEU A 93 -12.50 3.87 -2.69
N ARG A 94 -11.78 4.45 -3.67
CA ARG A 94 -12.33 4.68 -5.03
C ARG A 94 -12.75 3.38 -5.72
N LEU A 95 -11.98 2.30 -5.55
CA LEU A 95 -12.38 0.98 -6.06
C LEU A 95 -13.65 0.45 -5.37
N LEU A 96 -13.80 0.68 -4.06
CA LEU A 96 -14.99 0.29 -3.33
C LEU A 96 -16.23 1.07 -3.81
N GLU A 97 -16.09 2.38 -4.06
CA GLU A 97 -17.15 3.21 -4.63
C GLU A 97 -17.59 2.68 -6.01
N ILE A 98 -16.65 2.40 -6.92
CA ILE A 98 -16.94 1.81 -8.24
C ILE A 98 -17.66 0.46 -8.08
N CYS A 99 -17.20 -0.40 -7.17
CA CYS A 99 -17.85 -1.67 -6.88
C CYS A 99 -19.28 -1.48 -6.37
N SER A 100 -19.52 -0.46 -5.53
CA SER A 100 -20.86 -0.11 -5.06
C SER A 100 -21.75 0.32 -6.20
N THR A 101 -21.32 1.28 -7.03
CA THR A 101 -22.09 1.75 -8.19
C THR A 101 -22.38 0.61 -9.16
N THR A 102 -21.42 -0.28 -9.39
CA THR A 102 -21.60 -1.46 -10.25
C THR A 102 -22.70 -2.38 -9.71
N ARG A 103 -22.74 -2.59 -8.39
CA ARG A 103 -23.78 -3.39 -7.73
C ARG A 103 -25.16 -2.75 -7.89
N ASP A 104 -25.26 -1.43 -7.75
CA ASP A 104 -26.51 -0.70 -7.88
C ASP A 104 -27.05 -0.76 -9.32
N VAL A 105 -26.16 -0.63 -10.31
CA VAL A 105 -26.52 -0.80 -11.73
C VAL A 105 -26.97 -2.24 -11.99
N PHE A 106 -26.26 -3.23 -11.46
CA PHE A 106 -26.65 -4.64 -11.61
C PHE A 106 -28.03 -4.93 -10.98
N GLN A 107 -28.31 -4.34 -9.82
CA GLN A 107 -29.60 -4.45 -9.16
C GLN A 107 -30.73 -3.86 -10.02
N GLN A 108 -30.51 -2.68 -10.62
CA GLN A 108 -31.47 -2.09 -11.57
C GLN A 108 -31.71 -2.97 -12.81
N ILE A 109 -30.65 -3.58 -13.34
CA ILE A 109 -30.77 -4.52 -14.48
C ILE A 109 -31.63 -5.71 -14.07
N LYS A 110 -31.42 -6.27 -12.88
CA LYS A 110 -32.21 -7.40 -12.36
C LYS A 110 -33.69 -7.05 -12.24
N GLU A 111 -34.00 -5.87 -11.71
CA GLU A 111 -35.38 -5.36 -11.59
C GLU A 111 -36.03 -5.20 -12.98
N CYS A 112 -35.33 -4.56 -13.92
CA CYS A 112 -35.80 -4.40 -15.30
C CYS A 112 -36.10 -5.74 -15.99
N VAL A 113 -35.24 -6.75 -15.82
CA VAL A 113 -35.46 -8.10 -16.36
C VAL A 113 -36.71 -8.74 -15.75
N GLN A 114 -36.91 -8.58 -14.45
CA GLN A 114 -38.06 -9.15 -13.74
C GLN A 114 -39.38 -8.47 -14.14
N ASP A 115 -39.38 -7.16 -14.35
CA ASP A 115 -40.51 -6.40 -14.86
C ASP A 115 -40.88 -6.83 -16.27
N LEU A 116 -39.89 -6.98 -17.16
CA LEU A 116 -40.09 -7.45 -18.52
C LEU A 116 -40.71 -8.85 -18.55
N GLN A 117 -40.18 -9.77 -17.73
CA GLN A 117 -40.71 -11.13 -17.61
C GLN A 117 -42.17 -11.12 -17.14
N SER A 118 -42.49 -10.30 -16.14
CA SER A 118 -43.84 -10.17 -15.60
C SER A 118 -44.81 -9.65 -16.66
N SER A 119 -44.41 -8.62 -17.42
CA SER A 119 -45.22 -8.07 -18.51
C SER A 119 -45.47 -9.10 -19.63
N LEU A 120 -44.46 -9.90 -19.99
CA LEU A 120 -44.60 -10.94 -21.00
C LEU A 120 -45.60 -12.03 -20.57
N GLU A 121 -45.51 -12.49 -19.32
CA GLU A 121 -46.45 -13.48 -18.80
C GLU A 121 -47.88 -12.91 -18.69
N GLU A 122 -48.06 -11.64 -18.30
CA GLU A 122 -49.36 -10.98 -18.32
C GLU A 122 -49.98 -10.98 -19.73
N LYS A 123 -49.20 -10.58 -20.75
CA LYS A 123 -49.66 -10.56 -22.14
C LYS A 123 -50.02 -11.95 -22.65
N LYS A 124 -49.21 -12.97 -22.31
CA LYS A 124 -49.47 -14.37 -22.65
C LYS A 124 -50.79 -14.86 -22.05
N MET A 125 -51.05 -14.58 -20.77
CA MET A 125 -52.31 -14.94 -20.11
C MET A 125 -53.51 -14.23 -20.76
N ALA A 126 -53.37 -12.94 -21.09
CA ALA A 126 -54.42 -12.19 -21.77
C ALA A 126 -54.76 -12.77 -23.16
N LEU A 127 -53.75 -13.21 -23.93
CA LEU A 127 -53.97 -13.87 -25.23
C LEU A 127 -54.64 -15.24 -25.09
N GLN A 128 -54.22 -16.03 -24.11
CA GLN A 128 -54.86 -17.31 -23.79
C GLN A 128 -56.36 -17.13 -23.47
N MET A 129 -56.69 -16.15 -22.62
CA MET A 129 -58.09 -15.83 -22.29
C MET A 129 -58.90 -15.39 -23.52
N LYS A 130 -58.32 -14.53 -24.38
CA LYS A 130 -58.97 -14.11 -25.63
C LYS A 130 -59.24 -15.29 -26.57
N LEU A 131 -58.30 -16.22 -26.70
CA LEU A 131 -58.46 -17.40 -27.55
C LEU A 131 -59.58 -18.31 -27.04
N VAL A 132 -59.63 -18.56 -25.72
CA VAL A 132 -60.74 -19.30 -25.08
C VAL A 132 -62.08 -18.61 -25.33
N TYR A 133 -62.14 -17.28 -25.21
CA TYR A 133 -63.35 -16.51 -25.48
C TYR A 133 -63.80 -16.60 -26.94
N ILE A 134 -62.89 -16.51 -27.91
CA ILE A 134 -63.25 -16.63 -29.34
C ILE A 134 -63.79 -18.03 -29.65
N LEU A 135 -63.15 -19.08 -29.12
CA LEU A 135 -63.60 -20.47 -29.30
C LEU A 135 -64.96 -20.76 -28.64
N SER A 136 -65.36 -20.02 -27.60
CA SER A 136 -66.68 -20.17 -27.00
C SER A 136 -67.78 -19.49 -27.83
N GLN A 137 -67.45 -18.43 -28.57
CA GLN A 137 -68.41 -17.70 -29.41
C GLN A 137 -68.64 -18.33 -30.79
N GLY A 138 -67.66 -19.06 -31.34
CA GLY A 138 -67.75 -19.69 -32.67
C GLY A 138 -68.53 -21.01 -32.76
N ARG A 139 -69.22 -21.44 -31.69
CA ARG A 139 -69.98 -22.71 -31.61
C ARG A 139 -71.51 -22.55 -31.78
N LYS A 140 -71.98 -21.43 -32.32
CA LYS A 140 -73.40 -21.18 -32.63
C LYS A 140 -73.68 -21.34 -34.11
#